data_AF-A0A5R8XXS8-F1
#
_entry.id   AF-A0A5R8XXS8-F1
#
_cell.length_a   1.000
_cell.length_b   1.000
_cell.length_c   1.000
_cell.angle_alpha   90.00
_cell.angle_beta   90.00
_cell.angle_gamma   90.00
#
_symmetry.space_group_name_H-M   'P 1'
#
loop_
_entity.id
_entity.type
_entity.pdbx_description
1 polymer ?
#
loop_
_entity_poly.entity_id
_entity_poly.type
_entity_poly.pdbx_seq_one_letter_code
_entity_poly.pdbx_strand_id
1 'polypeptide(L)'
;MSHCPYCGKKIAMSKAFCSRGCKENYFQLIAIQVPKPFLKRIFVFSTQEEREAEIENFANRHGWRIDLLQKKIDELAVEYGYIESN
;
A
#
# COMPACT_ATOMS: atom_id res chain seq x y z
N MET A 1 -20.70 8.07 -14.30
CA MET A 1 -19.71 9.02 -13.74
C MET A 1 -18.57 8.20 -13.19
N SER A 2 -17.34 8.53 -13.58
CA SER A 2 -16.15 7.78 -13.17
C SER A 2 -15.58 8.37 -11.88
N HIS A 3 -14.98 7.53 -11.04
CA HIS A 3 -14.21 7.95 -9.87
C HIS A 3 -12.74 7.66 -10.10
N CYS A 4 -11.86 8.49 -9.56
CA CYS A 4 -10.42 8.26 -9.61
C CYS A 4 -10.08 6.98 -8.84
N PRO A 5 -9.41 5.99 -9.45
CA PRO A 5 -9.06 4.73 -8.78
C PRO A 5 -8.17 4.91 -7.55
N TYR A 6 -7.39 5.99 -7.49
CA TYR A 6 -6.47 6.25 -6.38
C TYR A 6 -7.11 7.03 -5.21
N CYS A 7 -7.86 8.10 -5.51
CA CYS A 7 -8.34 9.04 -4.49
C CYS A 7 -9.87 9.05 -4.32
N GLY A 8 -10.60 8.23 -5.09
CA GLY A 8 -12.06 8.16 -5.05
C GLY A 8 -12.80 9.42 -5.53
N LYS A 9 -12.07 10.49 -5.90
CA LYS A 9 -12.67 11.76 -6.35
C LYS A 9 -13.46 11.56 -7.64
N LYS A 10 -14.64 12.17 -7.73
CA LYS A 10 -15.45 12.22 -8.96
C LYS A 10 -14.65 12.88 -10.08
N ILE A 11 -14.62 12.23 -11.24
CA ILE A 11 -13.95 12.71 -12.45
C ILE A 11 -14.90 12.63 -13.65
N ALA A 12 -14.64 13.49 -14.64
CA ALA A 12 -15.35 13.43 -15.91
C ALA A 12 -15.15 12.06 -16.57
N MET A 13 -16.16 11.55 -17.29
CA MET A 13 -16.09 10.22 -17.93
C MET A 13 -14.91 10.07 -18.90
N SER A 14 -14.46 11.19 -19.50
CA SER A 14 -13.29 11.24 -20.40
C SER A 14 -11.94 11.14 -19.68
N LYS A 15 -11.90 11.24 -18.34
CA LYS A 15 -10.68 11.19 -17.54
C LYS A 15 -10.62 9.87 -16.75
N ALA A 16 -9.45 9.22 -16.77
CA ALA A 16 -9.17 8.02 -15.99
C ALA A 16 -8.62 8.33 -14.58
N PHE A 17 -7.88 9.44 -14.40
CA PHE A 17 -7.30 9.85 -13.13
C PHE A 17 -7.52 11.32 -12.83
N CYS A 18 -7.48 11.67 -11.54
CA CYS A 18 -7.67 13.03 -11.05
C CYS A 18 -6.53 13.99 -11.46
N SER A 19 -5.30 13.47 -11.50
CA SER A 19 -4.05 14.19 -11.72
C SER A 19 -2.95 13.21 -12.13
N ARG A 20 -1.80 13.72 -12.58
CA ARG A 20 -0.63 12.89 -12.92
C ARG A 20 -0.09 12.14 -11.69
N GLY A 21 -0.06 12.79 -10.53
CA GLY A 21 0.29 12.13 -9.26
C GLY A 21 -0.67 11.03 -8.84
N CYS A 22 -1.98 11.20 -9.04
CA CYS A 22 -2.98 10.13 -8.83
C CYS A 22 -2.67 8.89 -9.70
N LYS A 23 -2.23 9.11 -10.94
CA LYS A 23 -1.84 8.05 -11.87
C LYS A 23 -0.57 7.34 -11.40
N GLU A 24 0.49 8.08 -11.10
CA GLU A 24 1.79 7.52 -10.69
C GLU A 24 1.68 6.74 -9.39
N ASN A 25 0.99 7.28 -8.38
CA ASN A 25 0.78 6.59 -7.11
C ASN A 25 -0.04 5.29 -7.28
N TYR A 26 -1.03 5.29 -8.18
CA TYR A 26 -1.83 4.10 -8.47
C TYR A 26 -0.97 2.99 -9.09
N PHE A 27 -0.15 3.32 -10.09
CA PHE A 27 0.74 2.33 -10.71
C PHE A 27 1.83 1.85 -9.75
N GLN A 28 2.36 2.74 -8.89
CA GLN A 28 3.29 2.34 -7.84
C GLN A 28 2.64 1.39 -6.84
N LEU A 29 1.42 1.67 -6.37
CA LEU A 29 0.67 0.77 -5.46
C LEU A 29 0.42 -0.61 -6.06
N ILE A 30 0.13 -0.69 -7.36
CA ILE A 30 -0.06 -1.97 -8.06
C ILE A 30 1.27 -2.70 -8.22
N ALA A 31 2.36 -1.97 -8.46
CA ALA A 31 3.70 -2.56 -8.63
C ALA A 31 4.29 -3.10 -7.32
N ILE A 32 3.86 -2.58 -6.17
CA ILE A 32 4.30 -3.07 -4.85
C ILE A 32 3.78 -4.50 -4.65
N GLN A 33 4.71 -5.45 -4.63
CA GLN A 33 4.44 -6.84 -4.30
C GLN A 33 5.01 -7.15 -2.92
N VAL A 34 4.12 -7.38 -1.96
CA VAL A 34 4.52 -7.77 -0.60
C VAL A 34 4.34 -9.29 -0.45
N PRO A 35 5.41 -10.05 -0.18
CA PRO A 35 5.30 -11.48 0.04
C PRO A 35 4.49 -11.82 1.30
N LYS A 36 3.60 -12.82 1.23
CA LYS A 36 2.87 -13.33 2.43
C LYS A 36 3.80 -13.70 3.59
N PRO A 37 4.97 -14.36 3.38
CA PRO A 37 5.89 -14.66 4.47
C PRO A 37 6.43 -13.41 5.17
N PHE A 38 6.58 -12.29 4.43
CA PHE A 38 7.03 -11.02 5.00
C PHE A 38 5.95 -10.46 5.94
N LEU A 39 4.68 -10.44 5.50
CA LEU A 39 3.56 -10.04 6.35
C LEU A 39 3.47 -10.89 7.62
N LYS A 40 3.56 -12.22 7.49
CA LYS A 40 3.55 -13.11 8.65
C LYS A 40 4.70 -12.79 9.62
N ARG A 41 5.90 -12.48 9.12
CA ARG A 41 7.05 -12.10 9.96
C ARG A 41 6.75 -10.84 10.76
N ILE A 42 6.37 -9.76 10.09
CA ILE A 42 6.19 -8.45 10.74
C ILE A 42 4.99 -8.40 11.69
N PHE A 43 3.97 -9.24 11.49
CA PHE A 43 2.76 -9.24 12.32
C PHE A 43 2.76 -10.27 13.43
N VAL A 44 3.46 -11.41 13.27
CA VAL A 44 3.44 -12.51 14.25
C VAL A 44 4.72 -12.56 15.09
N PHE A 45 5.86 -12.19 14.52
CA PHE A 45 7.18 -12.41 15.14
C PHE A 45 7.92 -11.14 15.50
N SER A 46 7.43 -9.97 15.10
CA SER A 46 8.10 -8.69 15.32
C SER A 46 7.29 -7.81 16.27
N THR A 47 8.00 -7.00 17.06
CA THR A 47 7.41 -5.90 17.83
C THR A 47 7.05 -4.71 16.93
N GLN A 48 6.27 -3.75 17.45
CA GLN A 48 5.85 -2.56 16.71
C GLN A 48 7.05 -1.79 16.12
N GLU A 49 8.10 -1.57 16.93
CA GLU A 49 9.31 -0.84 16.53
C GLU A 49 10.12 -1.58 15.47
N GLU A 50 10.28 -2.91 15.62
CA GLU A 50 10.95 -3.74 14.63
C GLU A 50 10.18 -3.81 13.31
N ARG A 51 8.86 -3.83 13.37
CA ARG A 51 8.00 -3.79 12.18
C ARG A 51 8.22 -2.50 11.40
N GLU A 52 8.28 -1.35 12.06
CA GLU A 52 8.54 -0.07 11.39
C GLU A 52 9.93 -0.06 10.72
N ALA A 53 10.96 -0.54 11.43
CA ALA A 53 12.31 -0.65 10.88
C ALA A 53 12.39 -1.61 9.69
N GLU A 54 11.72 -2.77 9.74
CA GLU A 54 11.69 -3.73 8.64
C GLU A 54 10.93 -3.18 7.42
N ILE A 55 9.82 -2.45 7.63
CA ILE A 55 9.08 -1.79 6.55
C ILE A 55 9.93 -0.71 5.90
N GLU A 56 10.62 0.12 6.68
CA GLU A 56 11.52 1.15 6.16
C GLU A 56 12.68 0.54 5.37
N ASN A 57 13.30 -0.50 5.89
CA ASN A 57 14.35 -1.25 5.19
C ASN A 57 13.85 -1.87 3.89
N PHE A 58 12.66 -2.45 3.89
CA PHE A 58 12.05 -3.04 2.70
C PHE A 58 11.72 -1.98 1.65
N ALA A 59 11.18 -0.82 2.07
CA ALA A 59 10.94 0.32 1.21
C ALA A 59 12.23 0.82 0.55
N ASN A 60 13.29 1.01 1.34
CA ASN A 60 14.58 1.50 0.84
C ASN A 60 15.24 0.53 -0.14
N ARG A 61 15.18 -0.79 0.12
CA ARG A 61 15.74 -1.81 -0.79
C ARG A 61 15.06 -1.83 -2.16
N HIS A 62 13.74 -1.60 -2.18
CA HIS A 62 12.95 -1.60 -3.41
C HIS A 62 12.75 -0.21 -4.02
N GLY A 63 13.23 0.85 -3.36
CA GLY A 63 13.03 2.24 -3.79
C GLY A 63 11.56 2.68 -3.75
N TRP A 64 10.76 2.07 -2.87
CA TRP A 64 9.34 2.37 -2.74
C TRP A 64 9.10 3.49 -1.73
N ARG A 65 8.03 4.26 -1.95
CA ARG A 65 7.57 5.22 -0.96
C ARG A 65 6.95 4.50 0.23
N ILE A 66 7.46 4.81 1.43
CA ILE A 66 7.00 4.25 2.70
C ILE A 66 5.48 4.45 2.87
N ASP A 67 4.96 5.64 2.54
CA ASP A 67 3.51 5.95 2.61
C ASP A 67 2.64 4.97 1.79
N LEU A 68 3.12 4.58 0.59
CA LEU A 68 2.37 3.68 -0.30
C LEU A 68 2.53 2.22 0.14
N LEU A 69 3.72 1.86 0.60
CA LEU A 69 4.01 0.53 1.11
C LEU A 69 3.21 0.23 2.38
N GLN A 70 3.12 1.17 3.33
CA GLN A 70 2.32 1.01 4.55
C GLN A 70 0.86 0.76 4.22
N LYS A 71 0.25 1.61 3.36
CA LYS A 71 -1.12 1.40 2.89
C LYS A 71 -1.33 0.00 2.30
N LYS A 72 -0.39 -0.44 1.47
CA LYS A 72 -0.47 -1.77 0.84
C LYS A 72 -0.36 -2.90 1.87
N ILE A 73 0.53 -2.75 2.85
CA ILE A 73 0.70 -3.70 3.95
C ILE A 73 -0.57 -3.78 4.79
N ASP A 74 -1.20 -2.65 5.12
CA ASP A 74 -2.43 -2.63 5.91
C ASP A 74 -3.60 -3.26 5.15
N GLU A 75 -3.77 -2.94 3.86
CA GLU A 75 -4.76 -3.61 3.00
C GLU A 75 -4.57 -5.13 2.98
N LEU A 76 -3.34 -5.59 2.78
CA LEU A 76 -3.02 -7.01 2.75
C LEU A 76 -3.17 -7.65 4.14
N ALA A 77 -2.83 -6.93 5.20
CA ALA A 77 -2.97 -7.42 6.56
C ALA A 77 -4.43 -7.66 6.94
N VAL A 78 -5.35 -6.78 6.51
CA VAL A 78 -6.78 -7.00 6.63
C VAL A 78 -7.24 -8.17 5.75
N GLU A 79 -6.79 -8.25 4.49
CA GLU A 79 -7.14 -9.34 3.57
C GLU A 79 -6.73 -10.72 4.10
N TYR A 80 -5.55 -10.81 4.74
CA TYR A 80 -5.06 -12.06 5.34
C TYR A 80 -5.52 -12.28 6.80
N GLY A 81 -6.28 -11.35 7.38
CA GLY A 81 -6.82 -11.48 8.74
C GLY A 81 -5.79 -11.29 9.86
N TYR A 82 -4.68 -10.58 9.60
CA TYR A 82 -3.73 -10.17 10.64
C TYR A 82 -4.19 -8.95 11.43
N ILE A 83 -5.08 -8.13 10.85
CA ILE A 83 -5.69 -6.96 11.48
C ILE A 83 -7.21 -7.04 11.25
N GLU A 84 -8.00 -6.78 12.28
CA GLU A 84 -9.45 -6.60 12.12
C GLU A 84 -9.75 -5.21 11.51
N SER A 85 -10.52 -5.19 10.42
CA SER A 85 -11.10 -3.96 9.89
C SER A 85 -12.11 -3.43 10.90
N ASN A 86 -11.67 -2.54 11.79
CA ASN A 86 -12.56 -1.83 12.72
C ASN A 86 -13.31 -0.71 11.98
#